data_AF-A0AAE0QCW5-F1
#
_entry.id   AF-A0AAE0QCW5-F1
#
_cell.length_a   1.000
_cell.length_b   1.000
_cell.length_c   1.000
_cell.angle_alpha   90.00
_cell.angle_beta   90.00
_cell.angle_gamma   90.00
#
_symmetry.space_group_name_H-M   'P 1'
#
loop_
_entity.id
_entity.type
_entity.pdbx_description
1 polymer ?
#
loop_
_entity_poly.entity_id
_entity_poly.type
_entity_poly.pdbx_seq_one_letter_code
_entity_poly.pdbx_strand_id
1 'polypeptide(L)'
;MPPSNELHVTICPKGKRPKPICVGPDKYKCQFCNRMGEYAALVAHIQTHEKTAIEFQEKKIYKCNLGCSKSSHYHCCCCKRTIISRNYFTEHVHKCGISINMKLHTSCSSSLVPSTSNASSSLVTPPVNTSVPICSDNSLSDPQCSEDSATGSLNVLDIKVKSPSPPSSPTSLPAPVTPSDSQDILMSVNPMHNICAGSLKVLTSRPKRITCCFCNLILNKKNIKVHIQRRHMSANPDLLQTNGLNHTHIASGNMEDLVAEGITLKMLNDARETVMSSPLGVIKTPMILLSQTTLPLHVSSNAYLKLENMQRTGSFKIRGVANQFARRSSGGHFVTMSAGNYGKSFAYASKHYGTKGKVVMPETAPISRSLLIQSFGIGVERVPTTCLMDVVNRCVQEEKMTFLHSYNDLDLIAGHASLGFEILEVLPNPDVVVVCCGGGGLLAGVAAAIRLSGCEDTRIYGVEPEGACTMYKSFIEKKPVGMDSKSIASGLAPPFAGALPYAMCQKYVEEIVLVTDDEIKSAVSALYKAGLVVEPSGSAAFAAFMNNRIPDITGKNVVVILSGGNIDKNELTSFLD
;
A
#
# COMPACT_ATOMS: atom_id res chain seq x y z
N MET A 1 -7.06 2.45 43.21
CA MET A 1 -5.70 2.07 42.76
C MET A 1 -5.83 0.95 41.72
N PRO A 2 -4.91 0.79 40.76
CA PRO A 2 -4.89 -0.37 39.86
C PRO A 2 -4.54 -1.66 40.62
N PRO A 3 -4.82 -2.86 40.06
CA PRO A 3 -4.52 -4.14 40.70
C PRO A 3 -3.01 -4.36 40.94
N SER A 4 -2.65 -4.87 42.11
CA SER A 4 -1.28 -4.83 42.65
C SER A 4 -0.36 -5.98 42.21
N ASN A 5 -0.52 -6.54 41.01
CA ASN A 5 0.20 -7.76 40.59
C ASN A 5 0.79 -7.76 39.18
N GLU A 6 0.58 -6.74 38.36
CA GLU A 6 1.39 -6.55 37.15
C GLU A 6 2.71 -5.82 37.50
N LEU A 7 3.84 -6.43 37.16
CA LEU A 7 5.13 -5.77 37.25
C LEU A 7 5.21 -4.71 36.15
N HIS A 8 5.18 -3.42 36.51
CA HIS A 8 5.37 -2.31 35.58
C HIS A 8 6.82 -2.30 35.06
N VAL A 9 7.13 -3.06 34.02
CA VAL A 9 8.50 -3.23 33.50
C VAL A 9 8.99 -1.93 32.83
N THR A 10 9.74 -1.12 33.58
CA THR A 10 10.25 0.20 33.19
C THR A 10 11.47 0.12 32.25
N ILE A 11 11.32 -0.50 31.07
CA ILE A 11 12.38 -0.72 30.08
C ILE A 11 12.06 0.02 28.78
N CYS A 12 13.09 0.54 28.11
CA CYS A 12 13.03 0.89 26.69
C CYS A 12 14.19 0.22 25.92
N PRO A 13 14.00 -0.14 24.63
CA PRO A 13 15.12 -0.53 23.77
C PRO A 13 16.15 0.60 23.66
N LYS A 14 17.43 0.24 23.51
CA LYS A 14 18.51 1.19 23.29
C LYS A 14 18.23 2.00 22.00
N GLY A 15 18.54 3.30 22.02
CA GLY A 15 18.23 4.23 20.93
C GLY A 15 16.78 4.75 20.86
N LYS A 16 15.75 3.97 21.25
CA LYS A 16 14.37 4.48 21.29
C LYS A 16 14.19 5.47 22.45
N ARG A 17 13.82 6.73 22.14
CA ARG A 17 13.53 7.76 23.17
C ARG A 17 12.17 7.48 23.84
N PRO A 18 12.09 7.37 25.19
CA PRO A 18 10.82 7.24 25.91
C PRO A 18 9.91 8.47 25.69
N LYS A 19 8.59 8.24 25.63
CA LYS A 19 7.57 9.28 25.38
C LYS A 19 6.53 9.34 26.51
N PRO A 20 5.84 10.49 26.70
CA PRO A 20 4.65 10.57 27.55
C PRO A 20 3.51 9.70 27.02
N ILE A 21 2.78 9.03 27.92
CA ILE A 21 1.59 8.23 27.59
C ILE A 21 0.36 9.14 27.62
N CYS A 22 -0.43 9.19 26.55
CA CYS A 22 -1.70 9.94 26.53
C CYS A 22 -2.73 9.28 27.47
N VAL A 23 -3.47 10.08 28.23
CA VAL A 23 -4.53 9.63 29.17
C VAL A 23 -5.79 10.50 29.15
N GLY A 24 -5.91 11.39 28.17
CA GLY A 24 -7.08 12.24 27.94
C GLY A 24 -6.74 13.39 26.99
N PRO A 25 -7.73 14.22 26.59
CA PRO A 25 -7.49 15.42 25.78
C PRO A 25 -6.40 16.29 26.40
N ASP A 26 -5.31 16.48 25.64
CA ASP A 26 -4.08 17.21 25.98
C ASP A 26 -3.39 16.82 27.30
N LYS A 27 -3.78 15.69 27.90
CA LYS A 27 -3.30 15.21 29.19
C LYS A 27 -2.49 13.94 29.01
N TYR A 28 -1.21 14.05 29.33
CA TYR A 28 -0.26 12.95 29.29
C TYR A 28 0.23 12.58 30.70
N LYS A 29 0.78 11.38 30.86
CA LYS A 29 1.49 10.91 32.06
C LYS A 29 2.90 10.44 31.73
N CYS A 30 3.81 10.56 32.69
CA CYS A 30 5.10 9.91 32.64
C CYS A 30 4.93 8.38 32.77
N GLN A 31 5.72 7.62 32.02
CA GLN A 31 5.72 6.15 32.09
C GLN A 31 6.60 5.58 33.22
N PHE A 32 7.29 6.43 33.98
CA PHE A 32 8.22 6.03 35.05
C PHE A 32 7.84 6.58 36.44
N CYS A 33 6.88 7.50 36.51
CA CYS A 33 6.37 8.08 37.77
C CYS A 33 4.96 8.67 37.58
N ASN A 34 4.28 9.00 38.67
CA ASN A 34 2.89 9.50 38.64
C ASN A 34 2.74 10.97 38.18
N ARG A 35 3.73 11.56 37.47
CA ARG A 35 3.65 12.95 36.99
C ARG A 35 2.78 13.05 35.74
N MET A 36 1.83 13.97 35.76
CA MET A 36 0.97 14.33 34.62
C MET A 36 1.24 15.75 34.13
N GLY A 37 0.81 16.07 32.90
CA GLY A 37 0.92 17.39 32.30
C GLY A 37 0.87 17.36 30.78
N GLU A 38 1.21 18.49 30.16
CA GLU A 38 1.36 18.65 28.72
C GLU A 38 2.52 17.82 28.15
N TYR A 39 2.44 17.48 26.86
CA TYR A 39 3.44 16.66 26.18
C TYR A 39 4.87 17.23 26.27
N ALA A 40 5.06 18.52 25.96
CA ALA A 40 6.38 19.15 25.96
C ALA A 40 7.03 19.15 27.36
N ALA A 41 6.27 19.53 28.39
CA ALA A 41 6.73 19.51 29.78
C ALA A 41 7.09 18.09 30.26
N LEU A 42 6.34 17.07 29.82
CA LEU A 42 6.64 15.68 30.15
C LEU A 42 7.79 15.07 29.34
N VAL A 43 8.04 15.49 28.10
CA VAL A 43 9.26 15.11 27.35
C VAL A 43 10.51 15.61 28.09
N ALA A 44 10.53 16.89 28.52
CA ALA A 44 11.62 17.43 29.32
C ALA A 44 11.77 16.73 30.68
N HIS A 45 10.65 16.40 31.34
CA HIS A 45 10.69 15.61 32.58
C HIS A 45 11.22 14.18 32.37
N ILE A 46 10.87 13.50 31.28
CA ILE A 46 11.28 12.11 31.04
C ILE A 46 12.82 12.00 30.95
N GLN A 47 13.51 13.01 30.41
CA GLN A 47 14.97 13.10 30.39
C GLN A 47 15.60 13.08 31.80
N THR A 48 14.88 13.51 32.86
CA THR A 48 15.43 13.44 34.23
C THR A 48 15.59 12.01 34.74
N HIS A 49 14.78 11.08 34.24
CA HIS A 49 14.87 9.65 34.61
C HIS A 49 16.09 8.98 33.97
N GLU A 50 16.55 9.45 32.80
CA GLU A 50 17.74 8.90 32.12
C GLU A 50 19.00 8.95 32.98
N LYS A 51 19.17 10.01 33.80
CA LYS A 51 20.27 10.14 34.77
C LYS A 51 20.33 8.97 35.78
N THR A 52 19.19 8.30 35.99
CA THR A 52 19.07 7.12 36.86
C THR A 52 18.89 5.82 36.10
N ALA A 53 18.85 5.83 34.76
CA ALA A 53 18.71 4.61 33.98
C ALA A 53 20.01 3.77 33.99
N ILE A 54 19.88 2.47 33.77
CA ILE A 54 20.97 1.49 33.72
C ILE A 54 20.90 0.82 32.34
N GLU A 55 22.01 0.76 31.61
CA GLU A 55 22.07 0.01 30.35
C GLU A 55 22.47 -1.44 30.62
N PHE A 56 21.78 -2.37 29.96
CA PHE A 56 22.05 -3.80 30.04
C PHE A 56 21.64 -4.44 28.70
N GLN A 57 22.62 -4.95 27.95
CA GLN A 57 22.44 -5.35 26.54
C GLN A 57 21.79 -4.19 25.74
N GLU A 58 20.96 -4.48 24.74
CA GLU A 58 20.21 -3.48 23.95
C GLU A 58 18.98 -2.91 24.67
N LYS A 59 19.01 -2.83 26.00
CA LYS A 59 17.91 -2.35 26.85
C LYS A 59 18.42 -1.31 27.85
N LYS A 60 17.62 -0.26 28.05
CA LYS A 60 17.82 0.80 29.04
C LYS A 60 16.71 0.69 30.09
N ILE A 61 17.09 0.38 31.32
CA ILE A 61 16.21 0.06 32.44
C ILE A 61 16.11 1.30 33.35
N TYR A 62 14.91 1.82 33.54
CA TYR A 62 14.64 3.07 34.24
C TYR A 62 14.19 2.81 35.68
N LYS A 63 14.45 3.76 36.58
CA LYS A 63 14.00 3.67 37.97
C LYS A 63 12.50 3.96 38.06
N CYS A 64 11.73 2.99 38.56
CA CYS A 64 10.30 3.07 38.76
C CYS A 64 9.95 3.89 40.02
N ASN A 65 8.96 4.76 39.87
CA ASN A 65 8.37 5.61 40.90
C ASN A 65 6.82 5.60 40.80
N LEU A 66 6.22 4.50 40.33
CA LEU A 66 4.77 4.36 40.10
C LEU A 66 3.98 3.87 41.34
N GLY A 67 4.59 3.92 42.53
CA GLY A 67 3.94 3.52 43.80
C GLY A 67 3.89 2.01 44.09
N CYS A 68 4.38 1.16 43.18
CA CYS A 68 4.49 -0.31 43.36
C CYS A 68 5.53 -0.76 44.42
N SER A 69 6.17 0.18 45.12
CA SER A 69 6.92 -0.05 46.37
C SER A 69 7.04 1.27 47.15
N LYS A 70 7.37 1.20 48.44
CA LYS A 70 7.53 2.36 49.34
C LYS A 70 8.68 3.31 48.94
N SER A 71 9.64 2.83 48.15
CA SER A 71 10.83 3.57 47.72
C SER A 71 11.08 3.41 46.22
N SER A 72 11.76 4.37 45.59
CA SER A 72 12.13 4.29 44.17
C SER A 72 13.08 3.11 43.89
N HIS A 73 12.82 2.35 42.82
CA HIS A 73 13.45 1.03 42.61
C HIS A 73 13.56 0.66 41.13
N TYR A 74 14.27 -0.43 40.84
CA TYR A 74 14.36 -1.06 39.52
C TYR A 74 13.69 -2.43 39.55
N HIS A 75 12.99 -2.79 38.48
CA HIS A 75 12.47 -4.16 38.26
C HIS A 75 13.43 -4.94 37.38
N CYS A 76 13.73 -6.20 37.73
CA CYS A 76 14.64 -7.02 36.94
C CYS A 76 13.96 -7.52 35.67
N CYS A 77 14.64 -7.40 34.53
CA CYS A 77 14.15 -7.90 33.23
C CYS A 77 14.21 -9.42 33.10
N CYS A 78 14.88 -10.10 34.03
CA CYS A 78 15.17 -11.54 33.99
C CYS A 78 14.47 -12.33 35.11
N CYS A 79 13.93 -11.69 36.15
CA CYS A 79 13.16 -12.34 37.21
C CYS A 79 12.26 -11.35 37.96
N LYS A 80 11.33 -11.85 38.79
CA LYS A 80 10.35 -11.01 39.53
C LYS A 80 10.94 -10.18 40.70
N ARG A 81 12.26 -9.92 40.74
CA ARG A 81 12.90 -9.14 41.81
C ARG A 81 12.84 -7.63 41.56
N THR A 82 12.68 -6.89 42.66
CA THR A 82 12.68 -5.43 42.73
C THR A 82 13.79 -4.96 43.66
N ILE A 83 14.64 -4.02 43.22
CA ILE A 83 15.85 -3.59 43.96
C ILE A 83 15.95 -2.06 44.00
N ILE A 84 16.18 -1.48 45.18
CA ILE A 84 16.19 -0.03 45.41
C ILE A 84 17.52 0.63 45.01
N SER A 85 18.64 -0.05 45.26
CA SER A 85 20.00 0.43 44.99
C SER A 85 20.43 0.21 43.54
N ARG A 86 21.06 1.23 42.93
CA ARG A 86 21.60 1.17 41.56
C ARG A 86 22.66 0.06 41.44
N ASN A 87 23.63 0.04 42.33
CA ASN A 87 24.80 -0.84 42.22
C ASN A 87 24.40 -2.32 42.38
N TYR A 88 23.60 -2.64 43.41
CA TYR A 88 23.07 -4.00 43.59
C TYR A 88 22.13 -4.44 42.46
N PHE A 89 21.41 -3.50 41.81
CA PHE A 89 20.63 -3.86 40.62
C PHE A 89 21.52 -4.18 39.42
N THR A 90 22.57 -3.39 39.16
CA THR A 90 23.54 -3.68 38.09
C THR A 90 24.17 -5.05 38.29
N GLU A 91 24.72 -5.34 39.48
CA GLU A 91 25.23 -6.67 39.79
C GLU A 91 24.19 -7.78 39.59
N HIS A 92 22.96 -7.56 40.06
CA HIS A 92 21.90 -8.54 39.97
C HIS A 92 21.49 -8.82 38.52
N VAL A 93 21.32 -7.81 37.66
CA VAL A 93 20.88 -8.03 36.28
C VAL A 93 21.95 -8.74 35.46
N HIS A 94 23.24 -8.42 35.66
CA HIS A 94 24.35 -9.18 35.06
C HIS A 94 24.37 -10.64 35.52
N LYS A 95 24.33 -10.91 36.83
CA LYS A 95 24.31 -12.27 37.37
C LYS A 95 23.06 -13.05 36.90
N CYS A 96 21.88 -12.41 36.90
CA CYS A 96 20.61 -13.03 36.53
C CYS A 96 20.47 -13.30 35.02
N GLY A 97 21.07 -12.47 34.16
CA GLY A 97 21.11 -12.72 32.72
C GLY A 97 22.00 -13.92 32.36
N ILE A 98 23.16 -14.04 33.00
CA ILE A 98 24.09 -15.18 32.82
C ILE A 98 23.40 -16.50 33.20
N SER A 99 22.67 -16.54 34.32
CA SER A 99 21.94 -17.74 34.76
C SER A 99 20.84 -18.21 33.80
N ILE A 100 20.38 -17.37 32.86
CA ILE A 100 19.41 -17.78 31.82
C ILE A 100 20.15 -18.39 30.62
N ASN A 101 21.21 -17.76 30.13
CA ASN A 101 22.04 -18.35 29.05
C ASN A 101 22.62 -19.71 29.45
N MET A 102 23.02 -19.88 30.72
CA MET A 102 23.56 -21.16 31.20
C MET A 102 22.53 -22.31 31.17
N LYS A 103 21.23 -22.01 31.28
CA LYS A 103 20.14 -22.99 31.11
C LYS A 103 19.82 -23.32 29.64
N LEU A 104 20.20 -22.45 28.70
CA LEU A 104 20.04 -22.68 27.26
C LEU A 104 21.20 -23.51 26.67
N HIS A 105 22.39 -23.46 27.28
CA HIS A 105 23.58 -24.18 26.82
C HIS A 105 23.79 -25.57 27.44
N THR A 106 22.92 -26.03 28.36
CA THR A 106 23.10 -27.29 29.11
C THR A 106 22.29 -28.49 28.55
N SER A 107 21.84 -28.42 27.29
CA SER A 107 20.97 -29.45 26.68
C SER A 107 21.42 -29.94 25.29
N CYS A 108 22.72 -30.16 25.06
CA CYS A 108 23.19 -31.01 23.94
C CYS A 108 24.65 -31.48 24.10
N SER A 109 24.87 -32.80 24.29
CA SER A 109 26.19 -33.43 24.09
C SER A 109 26.14 -34.97 24.08
N SER A 110 26.58 -35.58 22.96
CA SER A 110 27.17 -36.95 22.81
C SER A 110 26.36 -38.23 23.17
N SER A 111 26.53 -39.39 22.51
CA SER A 111 27.21 -39.73 21.22
C SER A 111 27.00 -41.20 20.79
N LEU A 112 27.02 -41.44 19.46
CA LEU A 112 27.53 -42.65 18.74
C LEU A 112 26.83 -44.03 18.86
N VAL A 113 27.04 -44.86 17.81
CA VAL A 113 26.51 -46.23 17.62
C VAL A 113 27.56 -47.13 16.93
N PRO A 114 27.86 -48.32 17.49
CA PRO A 114 27.95 -49.59 16.72
C PRO A 114 27.50 -50.85 17.53
N SER A 115 27.28 -52.07 16.98
CA SER A 115 26.92 -52.52 15.62
C SER A 115 26.47 -54.02 15.63
N THR A 116 25.74 -54.47 14.60
CA THR A 116 25.54 -55.86 14.09
C THR A 116 25.87 -57.10 14.96
N SER A 117 24.89 -58.00 15.21
CA SER A 117 24.73 -59.31 14.50
C SER A 117 23.85 -60.38 15.21
N ASN A 118 23.11 -61.15 14.40
CA ASN A 118 22.65 -62.56 14.47
C ASN A 118 22.08 -63.27 15.74
N ALA A 119 20.97 -64.00 15.50
CA ALA A 119 20.59 -65.33 16.04
C ALA A 119 20.13 -65.48 17.52
N SER A 120 19.25 -66.43 17.90
CA SER A 120 18.27 -67.27 17.15
C SER A 120 17.30 -68.04 18.09
N SER A 121 16.15 -68.51 17.55
CA SER A 121 15.22 -69.53 18.12
C SER A 121 14.37 -69.08 19.35
N SER A 122 13.23 -69.70 19.72
CA SER A 122 12.54 -70.94 19.29
C SER A 122 11.00 -70.82 19.33
N LEU A 123 10.32 -71.59 18.46
CA LEU A 123 9.03 -72.36 18.55
C LEU A 123 8.03 -72.06 19.70
N VAL A 124 6.69 -72.12 19.56
CA VAL A 124 5.82 -73.20 18.99
C VAL A 124 4.52 -72.61 18.34
N THR A 125 3.79 -73.41 17.54
CA THR A 125 2.62 -73.04 16.69
C THR A 125 1.30 -73.76 17.09
N PRO A 126 0.33 -74.09 16.19
CA PRO A 126 -0.86 -73.34 15.70
C PRO A 126 -2.19 -74.04 16.17
N PRO A 127 -3.35 -74.14 15.45
CA PRO A 127 -3.94 -73.49 14.25
C PRO A 127 -5.29 -72.77 14.56
N VAL A 128 -6.17 -72.26 13.66
CA VAL A 128 -6.70 -72.63 12.31
C VAL A 128 -7.04 -71.32 11.56
N ASN A 129 -6.57 -71.08 10.33
CA ASN A 129 -7.25 -71.29 9.01
C ASN A 129 -8.67 -70.65 8.92
N THR A 130 -9.11 -69.93 7.88
CA THR A 130 -8.69 -69.72 6.47
C THR A 130 -9.20 -68.32 6.01
N SER A 131 -8.88 -67.71 4.85
CA SER A 131 -8.06 -68.02 3.66
C SER A 131 -7.70 -66.71 2.89
N VAL A 132 -6.93 -66.83 1.81
CA VAL A 132 -6.58 -65.80 0.78
C VAL A 132 -6.45 -66.54 -0.60
N PRO A 133 -5.91 -66.05 -1.77
CA PRO A 133 -5.00 -64.90 -2.04
C PRO A 133 -5.16 -64.13 -3.40
N ILE A 134 -4.24 -63.18 -3.65
CA ILE A 134 -3.58 -62.83 -4.96
C ILE A 134 -4.29 -61.88 -5.96
N CYS A 135 -3.49 -61.41 -6.94
CA CYS A 135 -3.51 -60.08 -7.58
C CYS A 135 -3.41 -60.12 -9.13
N SER A 136 -3.38 -58.91 -9.70
CA SER A 136 -2.58 -58.45 -10.88
C SER A 136 -3.01 -58.72 -12.34
N ASP A 137 -2.77 -57.67 -13.14
CA ASP A 137 -2.39 -57.59 -14.56
C ASP A 137 -3.41 -57.54 -15.73
N ASN A 138 -3.11 -56.57 -16.63
CA ASN A 138 -3.25 -56.53 -18.10
C ASN A 138 -4.63 -56.40 -18.82
N SER A 139 -4.90 -55.14 -19.22
CA SER A 139 -4.94 -54.62 -20.62
C SER A 139 -6.10 -54.90 -21.62
N LEU A 140 -6.40 -53.83 -22.39
CA LEU A 140 -6.94 -53.74 -23.75
C LEU A 140 -8.46 -53.90 -24.07
N SER A 141 -8.82 -53.29 -25.21
CA SER A 141 -10.06 -53.35 -26.03
C SER A 141 -11.36 -52.66 -25.56
N ASP A 142 -11.67 -51.54 -26.23
CA ASP A 142 -13.00 -51.09 -26.69
C ASP A 142 -13.73 -52.19 -27.52
N PRO A 143 -15.08 -52.25 -27.60
CA PRO A 143 -15.81 -51.37 -28.54
C PRO A 143 -17.31 -51.00 -28.27
N GLN A 144 -17.72 -49.90 -28.92
CA GLN A 144 -19.05 -49.59 -29.52
C GLN A 144 -20.35 -49.67 -28.69
N CYS A 145 -21.12 -48.57 -28.69
CA CYS A 145 -22.37 -48.44 -29.47
C CYS A 145 -23.03 -47.04 -29.39
N SER A 146 -23.24 -46.45 -30.58
CA SER A 146 -24.40 -45.66 -31.08
C SER A 146 -25.42 -45.11 -30.06
N GLU A 147 -25.65 -43.79 -29.97
CA GLU A 147 -26.39 -42.95 -30.93
C GLU A 147 -27.86 -43.34 -31.14
N ASP A 148 -28.79 -42.42 -30.81
CA ASP A 148 -29.76 -41.91 -31.79
C ASP A 148 -30.30 -40.51 -31.38
N SER A 149 -31.18 -39.95 -32.22
CA SER A 149 -31.67 -38.58 -32.32
C SER A 149 -33.23 -38.54 -32.16
N ALA A 150 -34.02 -37.48 -32.34
CA ALA A 150 -33.82 -36.10 -32.82
C ALA A 150 -34.97 -35.16 -32.34
N THR A 151 -34.84 -33.85 -32.63
CA THR A 151 -35.91 -32.84 -32.91
C THR A 151 -37.11 -32.60 -31.96
N GLY A 152 -37.38 -31.31 -31.67
CA GLY A 152 -38.67 -30.81 -31.17
C GLY A 152 -38.61 -29.32 -30.79
N SER A 153 -39.41 -28.46 -31.44
CA SER A 153 -39.36 -26.99 -31.27
C SER A 153 -40.61 -26.41 -30.58
N LEU A 154 -40.55 -25.10 -30.27
CA LEU A 154 -41.62 -24.23 -29.72
C LEU A 154 -41.80 -24.34 -28.19
N ASN A 155 -42.15 -23.28 -27.44
CA ASN A 155 -42.59 -21.93 -27.81
C ASN A 155 -41.94 -20.84 -26.94
N VAL A 156 -41.86 -19.61 -27.48
CA VAL A 156 -41.52 -18.38 -26.72
C VAL A 156 -42.81 -17.75 -26.18
N LEU A 157 -42.79 -17.19 -24.96
CA LEU A 157 -43.89 -16.41 -24.41
C LEU A 157 -43.51 -14.92 -24.31
N ASP A 158 -44.17 -14.09 -25.13
CA ASP A 158 -44.06 -12.64 -25.09
C ASP A 158 -44.65 -12.04 -23.80
N ILE A 159 -43.84 -11.27 -23.07
CA ILE A 159 -44.34 -10.37 -22.03
C ILE A 159 -44.22 -8.92 -22.52
N LYS A 160 -45.31 -8.41 -23.10
CA LYS A 160 -45.44 -6.99 -23.50
C LYS A 160 -45.49 -6.08 -22.27
N VAL A 161 -44.40 -5.36 -22.01
CA VAL A 161 -44.42 -4.18 -21.12
C VAL A 161 -44.64 -2.93 -21.97
N LYS A 162 -45.66 -2.14 -21.66
CA LYS A 162 -45.97 -0.89 -22.39
C LYS A 162 -45.00 0.23 -22.02
N SER A 163 -44.53 0.97 -23.02
CA SER A 163 -43.88 2.26 -22.85
C SER A 163 -44.90 3.40 -22.67
N PRO A 164 -44.62 4.41 -21.82
CA PRO A 164 -45.25 5.72 -21.87
C PRO A 164 -44.39 6.69 -22.68
N SER A 165 -45.00 7.44 -23.60
CA SER A 165 -44.40 8.61 -24.27
C SER A 165 -44.49 9.88 -23.41
N PRO A 166 -43.65 10.91 -23.66
CA PRO A 166 -43.50 12.05 -22.75
C PRO A 166 -44.55 13.17 -22.94
N PRO A 167 -44.82 13.98 -21.89
CA PRO A 167 -45.55 15.24 -22.02
C PRO A 167 -44.67 16.38 -22.57
N SER A 168 -45.30 17.38 -23.18
CA SER A 168 -44.67 18.52 -23.86
C SER A 168 -44.52 19.77 -22.96
N SER A 169 -43.70 20.72 -23.43
CA SER A 169 -43.52 22.05 -22.83
C SER A 169 -44.52 23.10 -23.35
N PRO A 170 -44.69 24.22 -22.61
CA PRO A 170 -44.91 25.51 -23.27
C PRO A 170 -44.14 26.72 -22.65
N THR A 171 -43.39 27.41 -23.53
CA THR A 171 -43.33 28.89 -23.75
C THR A 171 -42.94 29.95 -22.67
N SER A 172 -41.95 30.80 -23.05
CA SER A 172 -41.79 32.28 -22.84
C SER A 172 -41.63 32.95 -21.44
N LEU A 173 -40.43 33.54 -21.21
CA LEU A 173 -40.05 34.99 -21.08
C LEU A 173 -40.90 35.98 -20.22
N PRO A 174 -40.38 37.15 -19.76
CA PRO A 174 -39.11 37.83 -20.12
C PRO A 174 -38.22 38.34 -18.93
N ALA A 175 -37.13 39.05 -19.25
CA ALA A 175 -36.41 39.99 -18.36
C ALA A 175 -36.85 41.45 -18.65
N PRO A 176 -36.54 42.49 -17.84
CA PRO A 176 -35.19 43.13 -17.77
C PRO A 176 -34.78 43.39 -16.27
N VAL A 177 -33.82 44.24 -15.82
CA VAL A 177 -33.26 45.55 -16.22
C VAL A 177 -31.81 45.73 -15.69
N THR A 178 -30.97 46.50 -16.38
CA THR A 178 -29.76 47.16 -15.85
C THR A 178 -29.91 48.68 -15.88
N PRO A 179 -29.30 49.38 -14.91
CA PRO A 179 -28.33 50.44 -15.21
C PRO A 179 -27.13 50.40 -14.24
N SER A 180 -26.14 51.31 -14.28
CA SER A 180 -25.32 51.88 -15.36
C SER A 180 -24.30 52.83 -14.70
N ASP A 181 -23.14 53.06 -15.33
CA ASP A 181 -22.21 54.17 -15.05
C ASP A 181 -21.54 54.19 -13.62
N SER A 182 -20.46 54.92 -13.31
CA SER A 182 -19.62 55.87 -14.07
C SER A 182 -18.12 55.73 -13.71
N GLN A 183 -17.26 55.96 -14.72
CA GLN A 183 -16.01 56.76 -14.71
C GLN A 183 -14.91 56.65 -13.62
N ASP A 184 -13.69 56.41 -14.12
CA ASP A 184 -12.45 57.20 -13.97
C ASP A 184 -11.98 57.76 -12.61
N ILE A 185 -10.69 57.56 -12.30
CA ILE A 185 -9.68 58.65 -12.23
C ILE A 185 -8.25 58.08 -12.25
N LEU A 186 -7.27 58.94 -12.57
CA LEU A 186 -5.92 58.60 -13.02
C LEU A 186 -4.82 59.18 -12.08
N MET A 187 -3.61 58.60 -12.11
CA MET A 187 -2.32 59.22 -11.70
C MET A 187 -2.08 59.57 -10.19
N SER A 188 -0.86 59.82 -9.67
CA SER A 188 0.52 59.40 -10.07
C SER A 188 1.61 59.77 -9.01
N VAL A 189 2.84 59.28 -9.24
CA VAL A 189 4.20 59.69 -8.73
C VAL A 189 4.65 59.53 -7.26
N ASN A 190 5.90 59.06 -7.18
CA ASN A 190 6.94 59.09 -6.13
C ASN A 190 7.39 60.55 -5.74
N PRO A 191 8.24 60.85 -4.71
CA PRO A 191 9.61 60.29 -4.59
C PRO A 191 10.36 60.21 -3.22
N MET A 192 11.46 59.45 -3.29
CA MET A 192 12.73 59.37 -2.52
C MET A 192 13.12 60.33 -1.36
N HIS A 193 13.96 59.79 -0.45
CA HIS A 193 15.18 60.47 0.07
C HIS A 193 16.32 59.50 0.49
N ASN A 194 17.45 60.03 1.00
CA ASN A 194 18.81 59.49 0.82
C ASN A 194 19.54 58.85 2.06
N ILE A 195 20.29 57.78 1.76
CA ILE A 195 21.75 57.53 1.92
C ILE A 195 22.48 57.87 3.25
N CYS A 196 23.04 56.83 3.89
CA CYS A 196 24.48 56.62 4.25
C CYS A 196 24.60 55.30 5.06
N ALA A 197 25.70 54.53 5.15
CA ALA A 197 26.97 54.30 4.45
C ALA A 197 27.88 53.61 5.51
N GLY A 198 28.34 52.37 5.30
CA GLY A 198 29.03 51.62 6.37
C GLY A 198 29.54 50.23 5.96
N SER A 199 30.70 50.18 5.32
CA SER A 199 31.44 48.95 5.00
C SER A 199 32.37 48.57 6.19
N LEU A 200 32.98 47.37 6.32
CA LEU A 200 33.17 46.25 5.41
C LEU A 200 33.48 44.96 6.22
N LYS A 201 32.97 43.79 5.82
CA LYS A 201 33.77 42.53 5.77
C LYS A 201 33.07 41.44 4.97
N VAL A 202 33.85 40.73 4.14
CA VAL A 202 33.34 39.76 3.14
C VAL A 202 33.49 38.34 3.66
N LEU A 203 32.42 37.56 3.60
CA LEU A 203 32.47 36.09 3.62
C LEU A 203 32.16 35.57 2.21
N THR A 204 33.16 35.01 1.54
CA THR A 204 33.09 34.53 0.17
C THR A 204 32.36 33.18 0.08
N SER A 205 31.03 33.19 0.13
CA SER A 205 30.23 31.99 -0.10
C SER A 205 30.52 31.40 -1.49
N ARG A 206 31.15 30.22 -1.55
CA ARG A 206 31.39 29.49 -2.81
C ARG A 206 30.07 29.37 -3.58
N PRO A 207 30.03 29.65 -4.90
CA PRO A 207 28.79 29.60 -5.66
C PRO A 207 28.23 28.18 -5.63
N LYS A 208 27.05 27.99 -5.01
CA LYS A 208 26.37 26.69 -4.98
C LYS A 208 26.19 26.19 -6.42
N ARG A 209 26.89 25.09 -6.73
CA ARG A 209 26.70 24.33 -7.96
C ARG A 209 25.45 23.48 -7.81
N ILE A 210 24.68 23.37 -8.89
CA ILE A 210 23.40 22.69 -8.99
C ILE A 210 23.47 21.80 -10.23
N THR A 211 23.05 20.55 -10.07
CA THR A 211 22.94 19.58 -11.16
C THR A 211 21.66 19.84 -11.95
N CYS A 212 21.75 19.90 -13.28
CA CYS A 212 20.56 20.01 -14.12
C CYS A 212 19.76 18.70 -14.12
N CYS A 213 18.53 18.72 -13.63
CA CYS A 213 17.66 17.53 -13.51
C CYS A 213 17.36 16.81 -14.84
N PHE A 214 17.52 17.48 -15.98
CA PHE A 214 17.23 16.91 -17.31
C PHE A 214 18.45 16.28 -18.00
N CYS A 215 19.69 16.59 -17.60
CA CYS A 215 20.90 16.10 -18.28
C CYS A 215 22.15 15.97 -17.40
N ASN A 216 22.00 16.09 -16.07
CA ASN A 216 23.04 15.99 -15.05
C ASN A 216 24.24 16.96 -15.18
N LEU A 217 24.18 17.98 -16.06
CA LEU A 217 25.24 18.98 -16.17
C LEU A 217 25.29 19.87 -14.92
N ILE A 218 26.47 19.94 -14.28
CA ILE A 218 26.68 20.66 -13.01
C ILE A 218 27.06 22.12 -13.30
N LEU A 219 26.21 23.07 -12.88
CA LEU A 219 26.35 24.50 -13.17
C LEU A 219 26.14 25.38 -11.94
N ASN A 220 26.68 26.60 -11.93
CA ASN A 220 26.43 27.56 -10.85
C ASN A 220 24.95 28.00 -10.83
N LYS A 221 24.36 28.27 -9.64
CA LYS A 221 22.93 28.65 -9.49
C LYS A 221 22.43 29.78 -10.41
N LYS A 222 23.26 30.75 -10.81
CA LYS A 222 22.88 31.80 -11.78
C LYS A 222 22.70 31.26 -13.21
N ASN A 223 23.47 30.24 -13.58
CA ASN A 223 23.55 29.73 -14.96
C ASN A 223 22.57 28.57 -15.20
N ILE A 224 22.10 27.88 -14.14
CA ILE A 224 21.18 26.73 -14.27
C ILE A 224 19.88 27.12 -14.98
N LYS A 225 19.30 28.30 -14.67
CA LYS A 225 18.08 28.79 -15.32
C LYS A 225 18.30 29.07 -16.81
N VAL A 226 19.40 29.72 -17.18
CA VAL A 226 19.75 30.00 -18.59
C VAL A 226 20.06 28.71 -19.36
N HIS A 227 20.69 27.73 -18.72
CA HIS A 227 20.96 26.42 -19.33
C HIS A 227 19.67 25.65 -19.59
N ILE A 228 18.76 25.56 -18.61
CA ILE A 228 17.43 24.97 -18.80
C ILE A 228 16.69 25.72 -19.92
N GLN A 229 16.70 27.05 -19.89
CA GLN A 229 16.01 27.87 -20.89
C GLN A 229 16.58 27.76 -22.31
N ARG A 230 17.88 27.45 -22.48
CA ARG A 230 18.54 27.33 -23.81
C ARG A 230 18.75 25.90 -24.32
N ARG A 231 18.65 24.87 -23.49
CA ARG A 231 18.78 23.46 -23.92
C ARG A 231 17.53 22.60 -23.68
N HIS A 232 16.62 23.02 -22.80
CA HIS A 232 15.45 22.23 -22.40
C HIS A 232 14.12 22.97 -22.62
N MET A 233 14.10 24.31 -22.68
CA MET A 233 12.89 25.12 -23.00
C MET A 233 12.83 25.62 -24.45
N SER A 234 13.58 25.02 -25.37
CA SER A 234 13.25 25.08 -26.81
C SER A 234 12.12 24.12 -27.19
N ALA A 235 11.50 23.47 -26.20
CA ALA A 235 10.24 22.75 -26.28
C ALA A 235 9.30 23.30 -25.19
N ASN A 236 8.03 23.54 -25.55
CA ASN A 236 6.88 23.99 -24.74
C ASN A 236 7.04 25.33 -23.96
N PRO A 237 6.38 26.41 -24.39
CA PRO A 237 6.49 27.75 -23.77
C PRO A 237 5.46 28.05 -22.65
N ASP A 238 4.45 27.20 -22.41
CA ASP A 238 3.28 27.52 -21.57
C ASP A 238 3.38 27.08 -20.10
N LEU A 239 4.12 27.85 -19.31
CA LEU A 239 4.18 27.74 -17.84
C LEU A 239 3.66 29.00 -17.12
N LEU A 240 3.01 29.93 -17.83
CA LEU A 240 2.68 31.28 -17.34
C LEU A 240 1.30 31.80 -17.80
N GLN A 241 0.21 31.14 -17.39
CA GLN A 241 -1.09 31.81 -17.12
C GLN A 241 -2.15 30.87 -16.48
N THR A 242 -2.18 30.81 -15.15
CA THR A 242 -3.41 30.53 -14.37
C THR A 242 -3.34 31.33 -13.07
N ASN A 243 -4.10 32.43 -12.99
CA ASN A 243 -4.31 33.17 -11.74
C ASN A 243 -5.46 32.52 -10.96
N GLY A 244 -5.32 32.34 -9.64
CA GLY A 244 -6.46 31.97 -8.79
C GLY A 244 -6.13 31.25 -7.47
N LEU A 245 -5.03 30.49 -7.40
CA LEU A 245 -4.55 29.84 -6.16
C LEU A 245 -3.01 29.85 -6.13
N ASN A 246 -2.42 29.94 -4.93
CA ASN A 246 -1.02 30.34 -4.75
C ASN A 246 0.00 29.23 -5.11
N HIS A 247 0.52 29.26 -6.34
CA HIS A 247 1.63 28.41 -6.78
C HIS A 247 2.99 28.83 -6.18
N THR A 248 3.32 28.29 -5.01
CA THR A 248 4.67 28.46 -4.38
C THR A 248 5.39 27.15 -4.04
N HIS A 249 4.76 25.98 -4.20
CA HIS A 249 5.33 24.68 -3.78
C HIS A 249 5.59 23.66 -4.91
N ILE A 250 5.51 24.04 -6.20
CA ILE A 250 5.80 23.15 -7.34
C ILE A 250 6.90 23.74 -8.25
N ALA A 251 8.00 24.22 -7.65
CA ALA A 251 9.29 24.49 -8.33
C ALA A 251 10.49 24.75 -7.38
N SER A 252 10.33 24.65 -6.06
CA SER A 252 11.39 25.09 -5.11
C SER A 252 11.42 24.42 -3.73
N GLY A 253 10.46 23.57 -3.37
CA GLY A 253 10.51 22.84 -2.11
C GLY A 253 11.63 21.79 -2.11
N ASN A 254 12.28 21.58 -0.97
CA ASN A 254 13.02 20.35 -0.75
C ASN A 254 12.03 19.16 -0.79
N MET A 255 12.53 17.97 -1.13
CA MET A 255 11.72 16.74 -1.04
C MET A 255 11.30 16.41 0.42
N GLU A 256 11.90 17.11 1.39
CA GLU A 256 11.55 17.14 2.81
C GLU A 256 10.27 17.95 3.08
N ASP A 257 10.00 19.03 2.32
CA ASP A 257 8.87 19.94 2.58
C ASP A 257 7.53 19.32 2.15
N LEU A 258 7.50 18.57 1.04
CA LEU A 258 6.34 17.76 0.61
C LEU A 258 6.05 16.58 1.55
N VAL A 259 6.93 16.31 2.51
CA VAL A 259 6.78 15.27 3.55
C VAL A 259 6.38 15.87 4.91
N ALA A 260 6.34 17.22 5.04
CA ALA A 260 6.05 17.90 6.30
C ALA A 260 4.64 17.63 6.85
N GLU A 261 3.63 17.51 5.98
CA GLU A 261 2.26 17.07 6.34
C GLU A 261 2.04 15.58 6.04
N GLY A 262 3.03 14.75 6.41
CA GLY A 262 3.05 13.33 6.12
C GLY A 262 1.82 12.56 6.64
N ILE A 263 1.38 11.56 5.85
CA ILE A 263 0.14 10.80 6.04
C ILE A 263 -0.08 10.32 7.49
N THR A 264 -1.25 10.65 8.06
CA THR A 264 -1.58 10.41 9.47
C THR A 264 -2.62 9.32 9.66
N LEU A 265 -2.63 8.66 10.82
CA LEU A 265 -3.66 7.66 11.16
C LEU A 265 -5.08 8.25 11.07
N LYS A 266 -5.25 9.53 11.45
CA LYS A 266 -6.53 10.23 11.31
C LYS A 266 -6.97 10.31 9.85
N MET A 267 -6.11 10.79 8.95
CA MET A 267 -6.43 10.86 7.51
C MET A 267 -6.79 9.49 6.92
N LEU A 268 -6.14 8.42 7.40
CA LEU A 268 -6.45 7.06 6.96
C LEU A 268 -7.80 6.57 7.50
N ASN A 269 -8.17 6.90 8.73
CA ASN A 269 -9.50 6.60 9.27
C ASN A 269 -10.60 7.44 8.59
N ASP A 270 -10.39 8.75 8.41
CA ASP A 270 -11.29 9.64 7.67
C ASP A 270 -11.55 9.09 6.24
N ALA A 271 -10.50 8.63 5.55
CA ALA A 271 -10.60 8.01 4.23
C ALA A 271 -11.27 6.62 4.27
N ARG A 272 -10.98 5.79 5.29
CA ARG A 272 -11.65 4.50 5.51
C ARG A 272 -13.16 4.68 5.67
N GLU A 273 -13.60 5.64 6.49
CA GLU A 273 -15.03 5.98 6.67
C GLU A 273 -15.64 6.46 5.36
N THR A 274 -14.96 7.36 4.64
CA THR A 274 -15.37 7.86 3.31
C THR A 274 -15.52 6.73 2.27
N VAL A 275 -14.65 5.71 2.32
CA VAL A 275 -14.72 4.54 1.43
C VAL A 275 -15.86 3.60 1.81
N MET A 276 -16.03 3.30 3.10
CA MET A 276 -17.08 2.39 3.59
C MET A 276 -18.50 2.97 3.49
N SER A 277 -18.63 4.30 3.57
CA SER A 277 -19.89 5.03 3.34
C SER A 277 -20.12 5.43 1.88
N SER A 278 -19.22 5.07 0.96
CA SER A 278 -19.26 5.54 -0.43
C SER A 278 -20.46 4.95 -1.18
N PRO A 279 -21.29 5.78 -1.85
CA PRO A 279 -22.46 5.30 -2.60
C PRO A 279 -22.07 4.50 -3.86
N LEU A 280 -20.78 4.49 -4.22
CA LEU A 280 -20.19 3.57 -5.19
C LEU A 280 -20.37 2.08 -4.83
N GLY A 281 -20.70 1.76 -3.56
CA GLY A 281 -20.95 0.39 -3.12
C GLY A 281 -19.67 -0.43 -2.95
N VAL A 282 -18.68 0.14 -2.26
CA VAL A 282 -17.46 -0.58 -1.86
C VAL A 282 -17.80 -1.55 -0.73
N ILE A 283 -17.39 -2.81 -0.87
CA ILE A 283 -17.67 -3.85 0.13
C ILE A 283 -16.42 -4.17 0.97
N LYS A 284 -16.63 -4.65 2.20
CA LYS A 284 -15.59 -5.43 2.89
C LYS A 284 -15.48 -6.78 2.19
N THR A 285 -14.34 -7.05 1.56
CA THR A 285 -14.14 -8.30 0.82
C THR A 285 -13.79 -9.46 1.75
N PRO A 286 -14.11 -10.72 1.39
CA PRO A 286 -13.72 -11.87 2.20
C PRO A 286 -12.20 -11.96 2.38
N MET A 287 -11.80 -12.50 3.54
CA MET A 287 -10.44 -12.98 3.78
C MET A 287 -10.54 -14.43 4.23
N ILE A 288 -10.09 -15.37 3.39
CA ILE A 288 -10.26 -16.82 3.60
C ILE A 288 -8.92 -17.47 3.93
N LEU A 289 -8.92 -18.55 4.71
CA LEU A 289 -7.70 -19.30 5.01
C LEU A 289 -7.35 -20.23 3.83
N LEU A 290 -6.07 -20.31 3.45
CA LEU A 290 -5.62 -21.08 2.28
C LEU A 290 -6.01 -22.57 2.38
N SER A 291 -5.93 -23.16 3.57
CA SER A 291 -6.33 -24.54 3.85
C SER A 291 -7.85 -24.81 3.80
N GLN A 292 -8.67 -23.78 3.55
CA GLN A 292 -10.09 -23.90 3.24
C GLN A 292 -10.36 -23.90 1.72
N THR A 293 -9.31 -23.91 0.89
CA THR A 293 -9.40 -23.93 -0.59
C THR A 293 -8.86 -25.24 -1.15
N THR A 294 -9.15 -25.51 -2.42
CA THR A 294 -8.58 -26.64 -3.18
C THR A 294 -7.22 -26.33 -3.83
N LEU A 295 -6.53 -25.27 -3.40
CA LEU A 295 -5.20 -24.92 -3.93
C LEU A 295 -4.16 -25.99 -3.56
N PRO A 296 -3.37 -26.50 -4.53
CA PRO A 296 -2.44 -27.62 -4.31
C PRO A 296 -1.12 -27.17 -3.67
N LEU A 297 -1.20 -26.43 -2.56
CA LEU A 297 -0.05 -25.86 -1.86
C LEU A 297 0.06 -26.39 -0.43
N HIS A 298 1.03 -27.27 -0.19
CA HIS A 298 1.46 -27.62 1.17
C HIS A 298 2.36 -26.51 1.72
N VAL A 299 1.77 -25.58 2.48
CA VAL A 299 2.51 -24.46 3.08
C VAL A 299 2.58 -24.59 4.60
N SER A 300 3.78 -24.47 5.15
CA SER A 300 4.04 -24.51 6.60
C SER A 300 3.63 -23.20 7.31
N SER A 301 2.65 -22.45 6.80
CA SER A 301 2.24 -21.13 7.30
C SER A 301 0.72 -20.98 7.32
N ASN A 302 0.22 -20.14 8.22
CA ASN A 302 -1.19 -19.78 8.29
C ASN A 302 -1.47 -18.70 7.23
N ALA A 303 -1.61 -19.12 5.97
CA ALA A 303 -1.80 -18.21 4.85
C ALA A 303 -3.28 -17.83 4.65
N TYR A 304 -3.54 -16.54 4.42
CA TYR A 304 -4.88 -15.97 4.22
C TYR A 304 -4.93 -15.24 2.87
N LEU A 305 -5.98 -15.48 2.08
CA LEU A 305 -6.22 -14.81 0.80
C LEU A 305 -7.25 -13.69 0.98
N LYS A 306 -6.86 -12.44 0.74
CA LYS A 306 -7.76 -11.26 0.77
C LYS A 306 -8.28 -10.96 -0.64
N LEU A 307 -9.59 -11.14 -0.83
CA LEU A 307 -10.22 -11.31 -2.15
C LEU A 307 -10.68 -9.98 -2.79
N GLU A 308 -9.74 -9.10 -3.14
CA GLU A 308 -10.06 -7.84 -3.83
C GLU A 308 -10.46 -8.01 -5.30
N ASN A 309 -10.27 -9.19 -5.89
CA ASN A 309 -10.93 -9.59 -7.13
C ASN A 309 -12.46 -9.60 -7.02
N MET A 310 -13.02 -9.84 -5.83
CA MET A 310 -14.47 -9.79 -5.57
C MET A 310 -14.99 -8.36 -5.29
N GLN A 311 -14.12 -7.36 -5.22
CA GLN A 311 -14.50 -5.98 -4.93
C GLN A 311 -15.37 -5.39 -6.06
N ARG A 312 -16.16 -4.35 -5.74
CA ARG A 312 -16.92 -3.59 -6.74
C ARG A 312 -16.02 -3.12 -7.89
N THR A 313 -16.49 -3.29 -9.13
CA THR A 313 -15.72 -3.14 -10.39
C THR A 313 -14.65 -4.20 -10.68
N GLY A 314 -14.45 -5.19 -9.80
CA GLY A 314 -13.56 -6.35 -9.98
C GLY A 314 -12.11 -6.13 -9.50
N SER A 315 -11.84 -5.09 -8.71
CA SER A 315 -10.50 -4.82 -8.16
C SER A 315 -10.50 -3.83 -7.01
N PHE A 316 -9.39 -3.76 -6.27
CA PHE A 316 -9.13 -2.77 -5.22
C PHE A 316 -9.25 -1.30 -5.65
N LYS A 317 -9.21 -1.00 -6.95
CA LYS A 317 -9.08 0.37 -7.46
C LYS A 317 -10.25 1.28 -7.05
N ILE A 318 -11.45 0.72 -6.89
CA ILE A 318 -12.63 1.46 -6.44
C ILE A 318 -12.45 2.12 -5.07
N ARG A 319 -11.62 1.54 -4.17
CA ARG A 319 -11.35 2.11 -2.83
C ARG A 319 -10.64 3.46 -2.91
N GLY A 320 -9.62 3.55 -3.77
CA GLY A 320 -8.88 4.80 -3.98
C GLY A 320 -9.73 5.83 -4.71
N VAL A 321 -10.50 5.37 -5.71
CA VAL A 321 -11.41 6.21 -6.49
C VAL A 321 -12.54 6.78 -5.63
N ALA A 322 -13.12 5.99 -4.71
CA ALA A 322 -14.16 6.44 -3.78
C ALA A 322 -13.70 7.65 -2.97
N ASN A 323 -12.51 7.59 -2.38
CA ASN A 323 -11.95 8.72 -1.61
C ASN A 323 -11.53 9.89 -2.53
N GLN A 324 -10.85 9.64 -3.66
CA GLN A 324 -10.50 10.69 -4.63
C GLN A 324 -11.70 11.51 -5.09
N PHE A 325 -12.80 10.83 -5.46
CA PHE A 325 -14.02 11.47 -5.95
C PHE A 325 -14.73 12.19 -4.80
N ALA A 326 -14.95 11.55 -3.65
CA ALA A 326 -15.61 12.21 -2.51
C ALA A 326 -14.94 13.55 -2.16
N ARG A 327 -13.60 13.57 -2.12
CA ARG A 327 -12.74 14.73 -1.83
C ARG A 327 -12.75 15.83 -2.90
N ARG A 328 -13.31 15.60 -4.10
CA ARG A 328 -13.29 16.51 -5.26
C ARG A 328 -14.66 16.66 -5.95
N SER A 329 -15.72 16.07 -5.39
CA SER A 329 -16.97 15.72 -6.10
C SER A 329 -17.83 16.90 -6.57
N SER A 330 -17.65 18.10 -6.02
CA SER A 330 -18.45 19.29 -6.33
C SER A 330 -18.21 19.84 -7.74
N GLY A 331 -18.91 19.29 -8.74
CA GLY A 331 -18.95 19.82 -10.10
C GLY A 331 -17.71 19.51 -10.96
N GLY A 332 -16.84 18.59 -10.51
CA GLY A 332 -15.57 18.29 -11.17
C GLY A 332 -15.71 17.78 -12.61
N HIS A 333 -14.92 18.37 -13.51
CA HIS A 333 -14.61 17.82 -14.83
C HIS A 333 -13.28 17.07 -14.70
N PHE A 334 -13.26 15.74 -14.84
CA PHE A 334 -12.09 14.92 -14.51
C PHE A 334 -11.44 14.27 -15.73
N VAL A 335 -10.11 14.28 -15.77
CA VAL A 335 -9.31 13.52 -16.75
C VAL A 335 -8.44 12.48 -16.04
N THR A 336 -8.21 11.33 -16.66
CA THR A 336 -7.19 10.37 -16.20
C THR A 336 -6.56 9.60 -17.35
N MET A 337 -5.47 8.89 -17.07
CA MET A 337 -4.70 8.08 -18.00
C MET A 337 -4.68 6.61 -17.53
N SER A 338 -5.63 5.78 -18.00
CA SER A 338 -5.65 4.34 -17.69
C SER A 338 -6.65 3.56 -18.54
N ALA A 339 -6.18 2.56 -19.29
CA ALA A 339 -7.03 1.59 -19.98
C ALA A 339 -7.56 0.45 -19.09
N GLY A 340 -7.11 0.36 -17.83
CA GLY A 340 -7.32 -0.82 -16.96
C GLY A 340 -8.26 -0.57 -15.79
N ASN A 341 -8.03 -1.30 -14.70
CA ASN A 341 -8.85 -1.29 -13.48
C ASN A 341 -9.12 0.09 -12.88
N TYR A 342 -8.15 1.01 -12.98
CA TYR A 342 -8.39 2.40 -12.56
C TYR A 342 -9.35 3.12 -13.52
N GLY A 343 -9.16 3.02 -14.83
CA GLY A 343 -10.08 3.59 -15.83
C GLY A 343 -11.51 3.07 -15.68
N LYS A 344 -11.68 1.75 -15.47
CA LYS A 344 -12.98 1.12 -15.16
C LYS A 344 -13.60 1.68 -13.88
N SER A 345 -12.82 1.81 -12.80
CA SER A 345 -13.28 2.38 -11.52
C SER A 345 -13.67 3.85 -11.64
N PHE A 346 -12.84 4.65 -12.31
CA PHE A 346 -13.05 6.07 -12.60
C PHE A 346 -14.30 6.30 -13.45
N ALA A 347 -14.53 5.47 -14.48
CA ALA A 347 -15.71 5.54 -15.34
C ALA A 347 -16.99 5.21 -14.57
N TYR A 348 -16.96 4.13 -13.79
CA TYR A 348 -18.05 3.75 -12.89
C TYR A 348 -18.38 4.86 -11.88
N ALA A 349 -17.37 5.45 -11.24
CA ALA A 349 -17.55 6.55 -10.30
C ALA A 349 -18.10 7.82 -10.97
N SER A 350 -17.56 8.17 -12.14
CA SER A 350 -18.00 9.35 -12.90
C SER A 350 -19.49 9.26 -13.27
N LYS A 351 -19.95 8.10 -13.74
CA LYS A 351 -21.36 7.83 -14.00
C LYS A 351 -22.22 7.98 -12.75
N HIS A 352 -21.73 7.49 -11.62
CA HIS A 352 -22.48 7.46 -10.37
C HIS A 352 -22.62 8.84 -9.72
N TYR A 353 -21.57 9.67 -9.76
CA TYR A 353 -21.62 11.06 -9.26
C TYR A 353 -22.14 12.08 -10.29
N GLY A 354 -22.46 11.66 -11.52
CA GLY A 354 -22.89 12.56 -12.60
C GLY A 354 -21.81 13.52 -13.12
N THR A 355 -20.54 13.29 -12.76
CA THR A 355 -19.41 14.17 -13.10
C THR A 355 -18.92 13.89 -14.52
N LYS A 356 -18.62 14.96 -15.27
CA LYS A 356 -18.01 14.81 -16.61
C LYS A 356 -16.62 14.17 -16.48
N GLY A 357 -16.36 13.12 -17.25
CA GLY A 357 -15.10 12.39 -17.22
C GLY A 357 -14.51 12.17 -18.61
N LYS A 358 -13.17 12.12 -18.70
CA LYS A 358 -12.44 11.63 -19.87
C LYS A 358 -11.32 10.66 -19.45
N VAL A 359 -11.22 9.51 -20.10
CA VAL A 359 -10.08 8.59 -19.99
C VAL A 359 -9.23 8.67 -21.25
N VAL A 360 -8.00 9.11 -21.08
CA VAL A 360 -6.93 9.01 -22.08
C VAL A 360 -6.32 7.60 -21.97
N MET A 361 -6.08 6.94 -23.09
CA MET A 361 -5.49 5.60 -23.13
C MET A 361 -4.69 5.34 -24.40
N PRO A 362 -3.69 4.45 -24.40
CA PRO A 362 -2.95 4.14 -25.61
C PRO A 362 -3.85 3.49 -26.65
N GLU A 363 -3.61 3.78 -27.92
CA GLU A 363 -4.30 3.14 -29.05
C GLU A 363 -4.13 1.62 -29.06
N THR A 364 -3.00 1.12 -28.54
CA THR A 364 -2.71 -0.31 -28.35
C THR A 364 -3.54 -0.97 -27.24
N ALA A 365 -4.32 -0.22 -26.45
CA ALA A 365 -5.25 -0.81 -25.49
C ALA A 365 -6.35 -1.62 -26.21
N PRO A 366 -6.72 -2.82 -25.69
CA PRO A 366 -7.81 -3.62 -26.25
C PRO A 366 -9.12 -2.82 -26.41
N ILE A 367 -9.76 -2.94 -27.57
CA ILE A 367 -10.98 -2.20 -27.93
C ILE A 367 -12.12 -2.50 -26.94
N SER A 368 -12.17 -3.74 -26.41
CA SER A 368 -13.10 -4.13 -25.34
C SER A 368 -12.99 -3.23 -24.10
N ARG A 369 -11.78 -2.84 -23.71
CA ARG A 369 -11.52 -1.98 -22.54
C ARG A 369 -11.96 -0.53 -22.82
N SER A 370 -11.78 -0.02 -24.05
CA SER A 370 -12.27 1.32 -24.42
C SER A 370 -13.80 1.39 -24.50
N LEU A 371 -14.45 0.40 -25.13
CA LEU A 371 -15.91 0.29 -25.21
C LEU A 371 -16.57 0.14 -23.84
N LEU A 372 -15.99 -0.68 -22.95
CA LEU A 372 -16.44 -0.81 -21.56
C LEU A 372 -16.42 0.53 -20.84
N ILE A 373 -15.33 1.30 -20.98
CA ILE A 373 -15.20 2.62 -20.35
C ILE A 373 -16.20 3.62 -20.95
N GLN A 374 -16.41 3.63 -22.27
CA GLN A 374 -17.43 4.44 -22.94
C GLN A 374 -18.87 4.08 -22.51
N SER A 375 -19.17 2.82 -22.19
CA SER A 375 -20.49 2.38 -21.72
C SER A 375 -20.95 3.01 -20.39
N PHE A 376 -20.01 3.62 -19.65
CA PHE A 376 -20.34 4.41 -18.47
C PHE A 376 -20.83 5.84 -18.80
N GLY A 377 -20.75 6.28 -20.05
CA GLY A 377 -21.16 7.62 -20.49
C GLY A 377 -20.06 8.68 -20.34
N ILE A 378 -18.79 8.27 -20.28
CA ILE A 378 -17.64 9.19 -20.23
C ILE A 378 -16.83 9.17 -21.53
N GLY A 379 -16.11 10.26 -21.79
CA GLY A 379 -15.24 10.38 -22.97
C GLY A 379 -14.06 9.41 -22.91
N VAL A 380 -13.64 8.92 -24.06
CA VAL A 380 -12.40 8.14 -24.23
C VAL A 380 -11.61 8.71 -25.40
N GLU A 381 -10.35 9.03 -25.16
CA GLU A 381 -9.41 9.55 -26.16
C GLU A 381 -8.28 8.52 -26.32
N ARG A 382 -8.15 7.93 -27.52
CA ARG A 382 -7.14 6.92 -27.86
C ARG A 382 -6.05 7.57 -28.71
N VAL A 383 -4.81 7.51 -28.25
CA VAL A 383 -3.64 8.14 -28.91
C VAL A 383 -2.40 7.26 -28.80
N PRO A 384 -1.32 7.51 -29.59
CA PRO A 384 -0.03 6.86 -29.38
C PRO A 384 0.49 7.04 -27.95
N THR A 385 1.18 6.03 -27.41
CA THR A 385 1.67 6.01 -26.01
C THR A 385 2.52 7.23 -25.65
N THR A 386 3.26 7.78 -26.62
CA THR A 386 4.08 8.99 -26.47
C THR A 386 3.27 10.25 -26.20
N CYS A 387 2.03 10.33 -26.71
CA CYS A 387 1.19 11.54 -26.67
C CYS A 387 0.20 11.56 -25.49
N LEU A 388 0.17 10.52 -24.65
CA LEU A 388 -0.81 10.38 -23.57
C LEU A 388 -0.77 11.55 -22.58
N MET A 389 0.44 11.97 -22.18
CA MET A 389 0.60 13.09 -21.25
C MET A 389 0.30 14.44 -21.91
N ASP A 390 0.56 14.60 -23.20
CA ASP A 390 0.22 15.84 -23.92
C ASP A 390 -1.29 16.04 -23.98
N VAL A 391 -2.05 14.97 -24.24
CA VAL A 391 -3.52 15.00 -24.17
C VAL A 391 -4.02 15.29 -22.76
N VAL A 392 -3.42 14.71 -21.72
CA VAL A 392 -3.77 15.02 -20.32
C VAL A 392 -3.49 16.50 -20.01
N ASN A 393 -2.32 17.01 -20.40
CA ASN A 393 -1.95 18.43 -20.22
C ASN A 393 -2.94 19.35 -20.95
N ARG A 394 -3.26 19.06 -22.21
CA ARG A 394 -4.28 19.76 -23.01
C ARG A 394 -5.64 19.78 -22.31
N CYS A 395 -6.10 18.64 -21.79
CA CYS A 395 -7.34 18.54 -21.01
C CYS A 395 -7.31 19.41 -19.74
N VAL A 396 -6.19 19.48 -19.03
CA VAL A 396 -6.03 20.30 -17.82
C VAL A 396 -5.96 21.80 -18.16
N GLN A 397 -5.19 22.17 -19.19
CA GLN A 397 -4.90 23.56 -19.55
C GLN A 397 -6.03 24.22 -20.33
N GLU A 398 -6.65 23.52 -21.29
CA GLU A 398 -7.71 24.06 -22.16
C GLU A 398 -9.10 23.72 -21.59
N GLU A 399 -9.42 22.43 -21.45
CA GLU A 399 -10.74 21.92 -21.02
C GLU A 399 -11.00 22.05 -19.50
N LYS A 400 -10.05 22.67 -18.78
CA LYS A 400 -10.02 22.92 -17.32
C LYS A 400 -10.31 21.67 -16.47
N MET A 401 -9.88 20.51 -16.95
CA MET A 401 -10.08 19.23 -16.28
C MET A 401 -9.12 19.05 -15.10
N THR A 402 -9.59 18.46 -14.00
CA THR A 402 -8.74 18.01 -12.90
C THR A 402 -8.18 16.62 -13.24
N PHE A 403 -6.85 16.47 -13.30
CA PHE A 403 -6.22 15.17 -13.50
C PHE A 403 -6.26 14.33 -12.21
N LEU A 404 -6.86 13.14 -12.27
CA LEU A 404 -6.84 12.17 -11.18
C LEU A 404 -5.81 11.08 -11.48
N HIS A 405 -4.76 11.01 -10.66
CA HIS A 405 -3.68 10.04 -10.88
C HIS A 405 -4.07 8.65 -10.37
N SER A 406 -3.79 7.63 -11.18
CA SER A 406 -4.10 6.23 -10.93
C SER A 406 -3.24 5.50 -9.87
N TYR A 407 -2.24 6.18 -9.29
CA TYR A 407 -1.37 5.66 -8.21
C TYR A 407 -0.64 6.73 -7.38
N ASN A 408 -0.23 7.86 -7.97
CA ASN A 408 0.55 8.91 -7.30
C ASN A 408 -0.34 10.09 -6.84
N ASP A 409 -1.31 9.80 -5.96
CA ASP A 409 -2.26 10.77 -5.39
C ASP A 409 -2.52 10.41 -3.92
N LEU A 410 -2.44 11.37 -3.00
CA LEU A 410 -2.54 11.12 -1.56
C LEU A 410 -3.93 10.63 -1.13
N ASP A 411 -5.01 11.14 -1.73
CA ASP A 411 -6.36 10.67 -1.40
C ASP A 411 -6.61 9.27 -1.98
N LEU A 412 -6.02 8.94 -3.14
CA LEU A 412 -6.08 7.57 -3.67
C LEU A 412 -5.41 6.59 -2.69
N ILE A 413 -4.21 6.93 -2.23
CA ILE A 413 -3.42 6.11 -1.31
C ILE A 413 -4.14 5.96 0.04
N ALA A 414 -4.73 7.04 0.56
CA ALA A 414 -5.56 7.01 1.77
C ALA A 414 -6.83 6.17 1.58
N GLY A 415 -7.47 6.21 0.41
CA GLY A 415 -8.60 5.32 0.08
C GLY A 415 -8.19 3.85 0.02
N HIS A 416 -7.03 3.53 -0.58
CA HIS A 416 -6.47 2.18 -0.59
C HIS A 416 -6.10 1.67 0.81
N ALA A 417 -5.78 2.55 1.76
CA ALA A 417 -5.50 2.19 3.15
C ALA A 417 -6.68 1.52 3.88
N SER A 418 -7.93 1.74 3.43
CA SER A 418 -9.12 1.00 3.90
C SER A 418 -8.91 -0.52 3.91
N LEU A 419 -8.18 -1.05 2.94
CA LEU A 419 -7.87 -2.48 2.82
C LEU A 419 -6.95 -2.98 3.94
N GLY A 420 -5.96 -2.18 4.34
CA GLY A 420 -5.07 -2.52 5.45
C GLY A 420 -5.80 -2.60 6.79
N PHE A 421 -6.78 -1.73 7.02
CA PHE A 421 -7.63 -1.82 8.20
C PHE A 421 -8.55 -3.04 8.18
N GLU A 422 -9.14 -3.41 7.03
CA GLU A 422 -9.94 -4.65 6.93
C GLU A 422 -9.12 -5.91 7.19
N ILE A 423 -7.82 -5.91 6.89
CA ILE A 423 -6.92 -7.00 7.27
C ILE A 423 -6.76 -7.04 8.79
N LEU A 424 -6.52 -5.91 9.44
CA LEU A 424 -6.37 -5.82 10.90
C LEU A 424 -7.68 -6.09 11.68
N GLU A 425 -8.86 -5.89 11.07
CA GLU A 425 -10.13 -6.28 11.69
C GLU A 425 -10.30 -7.80 11.82
N VAL A 426 -9.73 -8.58 10.89
CA VAL A 426 -9.83 -10.06 10.89
C VAL A 426 -8.60 -10.70 11.54
N LEU A 427 -7.42 -10.11 11.35
CA LEU A 427 -6.15 -10.57 11.91
C LEU A 427 -5.38 -9.36 12.48
N PRO A 428 -5.57 -9.01 13.77
CA PRO A 428 -5.04 -7.76 14.35
C PRO A 428 -3.51 -7.65 14.42
N ASN A 429 -2.78 -8.77 14.31
CA ASN A 429 -1.32 -8.81 14.29
C ASN A 429 -0.86 -9.83 13.24
N PRO A 430 -0.86 -9.49 11.94
CA PRO A 430 -0.32 -10.36 10.90
C PRO A 430 1.21 -10.35 10.99
N ASP A 431 1.85 -11.51 10.85
CA ASP A 431 3.31 -11.60 10.81
C ASP A 431 3.85 -11.03 9.50
N VAL A 432 3.16 -11.29 8.39
CA VAL A 432 3.57 -10.92 7.04
C VAL A 432 2.36 -10.50 6.19
N VAL A 433 2.50 -9.44 5.39
CA VAL A 433 1.50 -9.02 4.40
C VAL A 433 2.16 -8.82 3.03
N VAL A 434 1.63 -9.47 1.99
CA VAL A 434 2.17 -9.52 0.63
C VAL A 434 1.21 -8.84 -0.34
N VAL A 435 1.70 -7.83 -1.07
CA VAL A 435 0.86 -6.88 -1.83
C VAL A 435 1.40 -6.66 -3.24
N CYS A 436 0.54 -6.79 -4.26
CA CYS A 436 0.90 -6.45 -5.64
C CYS A 436 1.34 -4.98 -5.75
N CYS A 437 2.49 -4.75 -6.36
CA CYS A 437 3.07 -3.44 -6.61
C CYS A 437 3.17 -3.16 -8.11
N GLY A 438 3.05 -1.89 -8.45
CA GLY A 438 3.40 -1.31 -9.75
C GLY A 438 3.76 0.13 -9.44
N GLY A 439 2.86 1.08 -9.71
CA GLY A 439 3.03 2.48 -9.29
C GLY A 439 3.01 2.74 -7.77
N GLY A 440 3.07 1.69 -6.94
CA GLY A 440 3.17 1.72 -5.47
C GLY A 440 1.89 2.04 -4.69
N GLY A 441 0.90 2.71 -5.29
CA GLY A 441 -0.21 3.31 -4.53
C GLY A 441 -1.03 2.37 -3.62
N LEU A 442 -1.17 1.09 -3.99
CA LEU A 442 -1.82 0.08 -3.13
C LEU A 442 -0.95 -0.28 -1.92
N LEU A 443 0.28 -0.73 -2.21
CA LEU A 443 1.30 -1.11 -1.23
C LEU A 443 1.52 0.01 -0.20
N ALA A 444 1.68 1.26 -0.67
CA ALA A 444 1.84 2.43 0.18
C ALA A 444 0.66 2.63 1.14
N GLY A 445 -0.59 2.51 0.65
CA GLY A 445 -1.79 2.69 1.46
C GLY A 445 -1.97 1.58 2.51
N VAL A 446 -1.83 0.32 2.09
CA VAL A 446 -1.91 -0.85 2.98
C VAL A 446 -0.81 -0.81 4.04
N ALA A 447 0.44 -0.53 3.64
CA ALA A 447 1.56 -0.43 4.57
C ALA A 447 1.38 0.71 5.58
N ALA A 448 0.91 1.88 5.13
CA ALA A 448 0.65 3.00 6.03
C ALA A 448 -0.46 2.70 7.04
N ALA A 449 -1.56 2.03 6.65
CA ALA A 449 -2.60 1.59 7.59
C ALA A 449 -2.04 0.65 8.67
N ILE A 450 -1.28 -0.37 8.25
CA ILE A 450 -0.72 -1.38 9.16
C ILE A 450 0.28 -0.74 10.14
N ARG A 451 1.27 0.00 9.63
CA ARG A 451 2.32 0.61 10.46
C ARG A 451 1.77 1.69 11.40
N LEU A 452 0.82 2.52 10.93
CA LEU A 452 0.23 3.59 11.76
C LEU A 452 -0.80 3.07 12.77
N SER A 453 -1.33 1.86 12.60
CA SER A 453 -2.18 1.17 13.60
C SER A 453 -1.37 0.54 14.75
N GLY A 454 -0.03 0.58 14.69
CA GLY A 454 0.85 0.11 15.76
C GLY A 454 1.57 -1.22 15.48
N CYS A 455 1.36 -1.83 14.31
CA CYS A 455 1.99 -3.09 13.91
C CYS A 455 3.46 -2.88 13.48
N GLU A 456 4.35 -2.58 14.44
CA GLU A 456 5.78 -2.38 14.19
C GLU A 456 6.50 -3.67 13.74
N ASP A 457 5.99 -4.86 14.11
CA ASP A 457 6.65 -6.15 13.83
C ASP A 457 6.15 -6.87 12.56
N THR A 458 5.05 -6.41 11.94
CA THR A 458 4.53 -6.98 10.68
C THR A 458 5.49 -6.69 9.52
N ARG A 459 6.04 -7.72 8.87
CA ARG A 459 6.81 -7.53 7.62
C ARG A 459 5.85 -7.30 6.45
N ILE A 460 6.16 -6.34 5.58
CA ILE A 460 5.27 -5.97 4.46
C ILE A 460 6.07 -6.03 3.17
N TYR A 461 5.65 -6.88 2.23
CA TYR A 461 6.34 -7.12 0.97
C TYR A 461 5.55 -6.58 -0.21
N GLY A 462 6.21 -5.77 -1.05
CA GLY A 462 5.72 -5.44 -2.38
C GLY A 462 6.12 -6.51 -3.38
N VAL A 463 5.29 -6.74 -4.41
CA VAL A 463 5.62 -7.69 -5.50
C VAL A 463 5.46 -7.02 -6.86
N GLU A 464 6.53 -6.97 -7.65
CA GLU A 464 6.52 -6.51 -9.05
C GLU A 464 6.93 -7.64 -10.00
N PRO A 465 6.45 -7.67 -11.26
CA PRO A 465 7.02 -8.54 -12.27
C PRO A 465 8.43 -8.05 -12.68
N GLU A 466 9.35 -8.97 -12.95
CA GLU A 466 10.74 -8.65 -13.35
C GLU A 466 10.81 -7.66 -14.52
N GLY A 467 9.92 -7.81 -15.50
CA GLY A 467 9.83 -6.93 -16.68
C GLY A 467 9.21 -5.54 -16.45
N ALA A 468 8.71 -5.23 -15.25
CA ALA A 468 8.20 -3.89 -14.90
C ALA A 468 8.53 -3.45 -13.46
N CYS A 469 9.72 -3.85 -12.97
CA CYS A 469 10.22 -3.65 -11.62
C CYS A 469 10.59 -2.19 -11.23
N THR A 470 9.66 -1.24 -11.40
CA THR A 470 9.89 0.19 -11.17
C THR A 470 10.19 0.55 -9.72
N MET A 471 9.44 0.01 -8.75
CA MET A 471 9.62 0.30 -7.32
C MET A 471 10.87 -0.40 -6.76
N TYR A 472 11.16 -1.63 -7.18
CA TYR A 472 12.38 -2.36 -6.84
C TYR A 472 13.63 -1.58 -7.27
N LYS A 473 13.70 -1.15 -8.54
CA LYS A 473 14.78 -0.28 -9.02
C LYS A 473 14.83 1.06 -8.28
N SER A 474 13.67 1.61 -7.90
CA SER A 474 13.61 2.84 -7.10
C SER A 474 14.21 2.69 -5.70
N PHE A 475 14.04 1.53 -5.05
CA PHE A 475 14.69 1.21 -3.77
C PHE A 475 16.22 1.12 -3.91
N ILE A 476 16.72 0.51 -5.00
CA ILE A 476 18.15 0.39 -5.29
C ILE A 476 18.78 1.76 -5.59
N GLU A 477 18.16 2.54 -6.50
CA GLU A 477 18.66 3.87 -6.89
C GLU A 477 18.34 4.99 -5.88
N LYS A 478 17.57 4.68 -4.83
CA LYS A 478 17.16 5.59 -3.74
C LYS A 478 16.46 6.86 -4.22
N LYS A 479 15.67 6.72 -5.30
CA LYS A 479 14.82 7.75 -5.92
C LYS A 479 13.72 7.06 -6.74
N PRO A 480 12.58 7.70 -7.05
CA PRO A 480 11.64 7.17 -8.03
C PRO A 480 12.30 7.03 -9.42
N VAL A 481 12.12 5.88 -10.08
CA VAL A 481 12.62 5.63 -11.45
C VAL A 481 11.51 5.22 -12.41
N GLY A 482 11.82 5.27 -13.71
CA GLY A 482 10.97 4.76 -14.79
C GLY A 482 11.72 3.82 -15.73
N MET A 483 10.97 3.05 -16.51
CA MET A 483 11.49 2.10 -17.50
C MET A 483 10.47 1.79 -18.59
N ASP A 484 10.92 1.18 -19.69
CA ASP A 484 10.08 0.52 -20.68
C ASP A 484 9.52 -0.79 -20.10
N SER A 485 8.39 -0.67 -19.40
CA SER A 485 7.75 -1.74 -18.61
C SER A 485 6.97 -2.73 -19.48
N LYS A 486 7.33 -4.02 -19.42
CA LYS A 486 6.72 -5.10 -20.22
C LYS A 486 6.49 -6.35 -19.36
N SER A 487 5.22 -6.75 -19.23
CA SER A 487 4.78 -7.97 -18.51
C SER A 487 3.34 -8.29 -18.87
N ILE A 488 2.92 -9.56 -18.81
CA ILE A 488 1.50 -9.96 -18.84
C ILE A 488 0.68 -9.29 -17.73
N ALA A 489 1.31 -8.96 -16.60
CA ALA A 489 0.70 -8.23 -15.49
C ALA A 489 0.63 -6.72 -15.78
N SER A 490 -0.03 -6.35 -16.89
CA SER A 490 -0.14 -4.96 -17.40
C SER A 490 -0.67 -3.93 -16.40
N GLY A 491 -1.48 -4.33 -15.41
CA GLY A 491 -1.92 -3.47 -14.30
C GLY A 491 -0.83 -3.12 -13.27
N LEU A 492 0.29 -3.86 -13.29
CA LEU A 492 1.50 -3.65 -12.49
C LEU A 492 2.65 -3.02 -13.32
N ALA A 493 2.40 -2.65 -14.58
CA ALA A 493 3.40 -2.13 -15.50
C ALA A 493 3.26 -0.61 -15.78
N PRO A 494 3.45 0.28 -14.78
CA PRO A 494 3.51 1.71 -15.03
C PRO A 494 4.82 2.07 -15.76
N PRO A 495 4.90 3.24 -16.41
CA PRO A 495 6.18 3.75 -16.91
C PRO A 495 7.12 4.22 -15.79
N PHE A 496 6.63 4.47 -14.57
CA PHE A 496 7.43 4.91 -13.42
C PHE A 496 6.78 4.60 -12.06
N ALA A 497 7.63 4.49 -11.02
CA ALA A 497 7.20 4.44 -9.63
C ALA A 497 6.70 5.82 -9.15
N GLY A 498 5.54 5.89 -8.51
CA GLY A 498 5.01 7.16 -7.99
C GLY A 498 5.87 7.71 -6.84
N ALA A 499 6.17 9.02 -6.86
CA ALA A 499 7.01 9.66 -5.84
C ALA A 499 6.40 9.62 -4.42
N LEU A 500 5.09 9.84 -4.28
CA LEU A 500 4.38 9.74 -3.00
C LEU A 500 4.36 8.28 -2.50
N PRO A 501 3.95 7.27 -3.30
CA PRO A 501 4.11 5.87 -2.92
C PRO A 501 5.54 5.47 -2.57
N TYR A 502 6.54 5.87 -3.35
CA TYR A 502 7.95 5.55 -3.09
C TYR A 502 8.42 6.03 -1.71
N ALA A 503 8.16 7.31 -1.38
CA ALA A 503 8.54 7.88 -0.07
C ALA A 503 7.82 7.19 1.11
N MET A 504 6.60 6.70 0.90
CA MET A 504 5.87 5.91 1.90
C MET A 504 6.39 4.48 1.99
N CYS A 505 6.70 3.83 0.87
CA CYS A 505 7.23 2.47 0.83
C CYS A 505 8.59 2.40 1.55
N GLN A 506 9.51 3.35 1.30
CA GLN A 506 10.79 3.44 2.02
C GLN A 506 10.67 3.50 3.56
N LYS A 507 9.51 3.91 4.08
CA LYS A 507 9.27 4.08 5.53
C LYS A 507 8.53 2.89 6.16
N TYR A 508 7.78 2.12 5.37
CA TYR A 508 6.77 1.18 5.89
C TYR A 508 6.88 -0.26 5.33
N VAL A 509 7.55 -0.43 4.19
CA VAL A 509 7.69 -1.71 3.47
C VAL A 509 9.07 -2.32 3.78
N GLU A 510 9.10 -3.63 3.93
CA GLU A 510 10.32 -4.41 4.22
C GLU A 510 11.20 -4.50 2.96
N GLU A 511 10.61 -4.99 1.86
CA GLU A 511 11.28 -5.26 0.61
C GLU A 511 10.28 -5.23 -0.57
N ILE A 512 10.80 -5.06 -1.79
CA ILE A 512 10.06 -5.37 -3.02
C ILE A 512 10.69 -6.65 -3.58
N VAL A 513 9.91 -7.72 -3.72
CA VAL A 513 10.36 -8.97 -4.35
C VAL A 513 9.88 -9.04 -5.79
N LEU A 514 10.61 -9.81 -6.61
CA LEU A 514 10.32 -9.98 -8.03
C LEU A 514 9.79 -11.38 -8.34
N VAL A 515 8.94 -11.45 -9.36
CA VAL A 515 8.42 -12.69 -9.96
C VAL A 515 8.51 -12.64 -11.49
N THR A 516 8.65 -13.80 -12.13
CA THR A 516 8.61 -13.92 -13.59
C THR A 516 7.17 -13.89 -14.09
N ASP A 517 6.99 -13.61 -15.39
CA ASP A 517 5.67 -13.73 -16.02
C ASP A 517 5.14 -15.18 -15.98
N ASP A 518 6.02 -16.20 -16.01
CA ASP A 518 5.61 -17.62 -15.95
C ASP A 518 5.20 -18.07 -14.54
N GLU A 519 5.81 -17.52 -13.49
CA GLU A 519 5.31 -17.65 -12.12
C GLU A 519 3.92 -17.02 -11.97
N ILE A 520 3.67 -15.89 -12.65
CA ILE A 520 2.35 -15.22 -12.66
C ILE A 520 1.32 -16.05 -13.44
N LYS A 521 1.66 -16.66 -14.60
CA LYS A 521 0.77 -17.60 -15.32
C LYS A 521 0.41 -18.78 -14.42
N SER A 522 1.40 -19.39 -13.79
CA SER A 522 1.22 -20.52 -12.86
C SER A 522 0.30 -20.16 -11.71
N ALA A 523 0.41 -18.93 -11.18
CA ALA A 523 -0.50 -18.41 -10.16
C ALA A 523 -1.94 -18.24 -10.66
N VAL A 524 -2.16 -17.72 -11.89
CA VAL A 524 -3.51 -17.63 -12.49
C VAL A 524 -4.11 -19.03 -12.71
N SER A 525 -3.33 -19.96 -13.29
CA SER A 525 -3.74 -21.34 -13.54
C SER A 525 -4.15 -22.05 -12.24
N ALA A 526 -3.35 -21.94 -11.18
CA ALA A 526 -3.67 -22.50 -9.87
C ALA A 526 -4.91 -21.87 -9.21
N LEU A 527 -5.03 -20.54 -9.23
CA LEU A 527 -6.19 -19.83 -8.68
C LEU A 527 -7.49 -20.21 -9.41
N TYR A 528 -7.46 -20.28 -10.74
CA TYR A 528 -8.60 -20.72 -11.55
C TYR A 528 -8.99 -22.19 -11.25
N LYS A 529 -8.02 -23.10 -11.15
CA LYS A 529 -8.22 -24.50 -10.77
C LYS A 529 -8.82 -24.65 -9.35
N ALA A 530 -8.71 -23.63 -8.51
CA ALA A 530 -9.37 -23.53 -7.19
C ALA A 530 -10.66 -22.66 -7.18
N GLY A 531 -11.22 -22.33 -8.35
CA GLY A 531 -12.46 -21.56 -8.49
C GLY A 531 -12.32 -20.04 -8.29
N LEU A 532 -11.10 -19.52 -8.17
CA LEU A 532 -10.82 -18.10 -7.96
C LEU A 532 -10.39 -17.43 -9.28
N VAL A 533 -11.31 -16.69 -9.91
CA VAL A 533 -10.99 -15.87 -11.10
C VAL A 533 -10.20 -14.64 -10.67
N VAL A 534 -8.94 -14.57 -11.10
CA VAL A 534 -7.96 -13.53 -10.73
C VAL A 534 -7.15 -13.15 -11.98
N GLU A 535 -6.89 -11.86 -12.18
CA GLU A 535 -6.09 -11.37 -13.32
C GLU A 535 -4.57 -11.51 -13.05
N PRO A 536 -3.67 -11.45 -14.05
CA PRO A 536 -2.22 -11.58 -13.82
C PRO A 536 -1.64 -10.53 -12.84
N SER A 537 -2.16 -9.30 -12.89
CA SER A 537 -1.84 -8.24 -11.90
C SER A 537 -2.48 -8.46 -10.52
N GLY A 538 -3.54 -9.26 -10.46
CA GLY A 538 -4.20 -9.70 -9.24
C GLY A 538 -3.43 -10.83 -8.54
N SER A 539 -2.82 -11.74 -9.32
CA SER A 539 -2.17 -12.95 -8.81
C SER A 539 -0.71 -12.78 -8.40
N ALA A 540 -0.02 -11.70 -8.78
CA ALA A 540 1.42 -11.54 -8.51
C ALA A 540 1.83 -11.73 -7.04
N ALA A 541 1.04 -11.22 -6.07
CA ALA A 541 1.30 -11.46 -4.64
C ALA A 541 1.24 -12.95 -4.26
N PHE A 542 0.36 -13.72 -4.91
CA PHE A 542 0.25 -15.17 -4.76
C PHE A 542 1.36 -15.92 -5.52
N ALA A 543 1.80 -15.42 -6.68
CA ALA A 543 2.98 -15.92 -7.39
C ALA A 543 4.25 -15.84 -6.52
N ALA A 544 4.47 -14.72 -5.83
CA ALA A 544 5.62 -14.58 -4.91
C ALA A 544 5.51 -15.54 -3.71
N PHE A 545 4.30 -15.68 -3.15
CA PHE A 545 4.03 -16.58 -2.03
C PHE A 545 4.25 -18.05 -2.41
N MET A 546 3.67 -18.53 -3.52
CA MET A 546 3.74 -19.94 -3.92
C MET A 546 5.13 -20.37 -4.41
N ASN A 547 5.91 -19.45 -4.99
CA ASN A 547 7.29 -19.69 -5.40
C ASN A 547 8.32 -19.35 -4.31
N ASN A 548 7.89 -19.31 -3.04
CA ASN A 548 8.75 -19.11 -1.86
C ASN A 548 9.63 -17.84 -1.89
N ARG A 549 9.21 -16.80 -2.63
CA ARG A 549 9.92 -15.51 -2.73
C ARG A 549 9.82 -14.67 -1.45
N ILE A 550 9.07 -15.11 -0.44
CA ILE A 550 8.83 -14.42 0.84
C ILE A 550 9.51 -15.21 1.98
N PRO A 551 10.58 -14.68 2.62
CA PRO A 551 11.38 -15.44 3.57
C PRO A 551 10.70 -15.61 4.94
N ASP A 552 11.13 -16.62 5.70
CA ASP A 552 10.80 -16.84 7.12
C ASP A 552 9.29 -16.86 7.45
N ILE A 553 8.49 -17.51 6.60
CA ILE A 553 7.03 -17.64 6.77
C ILE A 553 6.58 -18.87 7.57
N THR A 554 7.49 -19.78 7.93
CA THR A 554 7.14 -21.01 8.67
C THR A 554 6.53 -20.68 10.04
N GLY A 555 5.35 -21.23 10.32
CA GLY A 555 4.56 -20.97 11.53
C GLY A 555 3.95 -19.56 11.62
N LYS A 556 4.03 -18.76 10.54
CA LYS A 556 3.58 -17.36 10.53
C LYS A 556 2.20 -17.17 9.93
N ASN A 557 1.53 -16.10 10.34
CA ASN A 557 0.25 -15.65 9.76
C ASN A 557 0.54 -14.70 8.59
N VAL A 558 0.32 -15.19 7.37
CA VAL A 558 0.68 -14.50 6.12
C VAL A 558 -0.58 -14.06 5.40
N VAL A 559 -0.72 -12.78 5.07
CA VAL A 559 -1.86 -12.27 4.28
C VAL A 559 -1.41 -11.96 2.86
N VAL A 560 -2.05 -12.58 1.88
CA VAL A 560 -1.77 -12.41 0.45
C VAL A 560 -2.96 -11.72 -0.21
N ILE A 561 -2.72 -10.59 -0.88
CA ILE A 561 -3.79 -9.77 -1.48
C ILE A 561 -3.98 -10.13 -2.95
N LEU A 562 -5.12 -10.74 -3.29
CA LEU A 562 -5.52 -11.02 -4.67
C LEU A 562 -6.19 -9.78 -5.26
N SER A 563 -5.41 -8.92 -5.92
CA SER A 563 -5.76 -7.50 -6.07
C SER A 563 -6.89 -7.20 -7.09
N GLY A 564 -7.11 -8.07 -8.08
CA GLY A 564 -8.10 -7.87 -9.14
C GLY A 564 -8.45 -9.15 -9.90
N GLY A 565 -9.60 -9.14 -10.58
CA GLY A 565 -10.14 -10.27 -11.35
C GLY A 565 -10.71 -9.86 -12.71
N ASN A 566 -10.29 -8.71 -13.27
CA ASN A 566 -10.82 -8.18 -14.53
C ASN A 566 -10.08 -8.77 -15.75
N ILE A 567 -10.06 -10.10 -15.82
CA ILE A 567 -9.55 -10.89 -16.94
C ILE A 567 -10.71 -11.27 -17.88
N ASP A 568 -10.51 -11.21 -19.20
CA ASP A 568 -11.52 -11.70 -20.15
C ASP A 568 -11.33 -13.20 -20.46
N LYS A 569 -12.33 -13.84 -21.11
CA LYS A 569 -12.29 -15.28 -21.38
C LYS A 569 -11.07 -15.69 -22.22
N ASN A 570 -10.67 -14.87 -23.19
CA ASN A 570 -9.59 -15.20 -24.11
C ASN A 570 -8.23 -14.97 -23.43
N GLU A 571 -8.10 -13.87 -22.67
CA GLU A 571 -6.96 -13.59 -21.81
C GLU A 571 -6.76 -14.73 -20.78
N LEU A 572 -7.83 -15.18 -20.12
CA LEU A 572 -7.80 -16.32 -19.19
C LEU A 572 -7.41 -17.64 -19.87
N THR A 573 -7.99 -17.96 -21.02
CA THR A 573 -7.69 -19.20 -21.76
C THR A 573 -6.21 -19.27 -22.17
N SER A 574 -5.53 -18.12 -22.37
CA SER A 574 -4.09 -18.08 -22.66
C SER A 574 -3.16 -18.44 -21.48
N PHE A 575 -3.72 -18.69 -20.29
CA PHE A 575 -2.99 -19.07 -19.07
C PHE A 575 -3.44 -20.43 -18.50
N LEU A 576 -4.26 -21.18 -19.24
CA LEU A 576 -4.72 -22.51 -18.85
C LEU A 576 -4.05 -23.57 -19.73
N ASP A 577 -3.50 -24.58 -19.06
CA ASP A 577 -2.86 -25.77 -19.64
C ASP A 577 -3.91 -26.80 -20.11
#